data_AF-A0A1W9R1C1-F1
#
_entry.id   AF-A0A1W9R1C1-F1
#
_cell.length_a   1.000
_cell.length_b   1.000
_cell.length_c   1.000
_cell.angle_alpha   90.00
_cell.angle_beta   90.00
_cell.angle_gamma   90.00
#
_symmetry.space_group_name_H-M   'P 1'
#
loop_
_entity.id
_entity.type
_entity.pdbx_description
1 polymer ?
#
loop_
_entity_poly.entity_id
_entity_poly.type
_entity_poly.pdbx_seq_one_letter_code
_entity_poly.pdbx_strand_id
1 'polypeptide(L)' 'MEYLLDTNICIHYFKGRFGIKERIEKIGFENFAVSEITLAELIYGAEKSQQTE' A
#
# COMPACT_ATOMS: atom_id res chain seq x y z
N MET A 1 9.87 -10.59 -7.70
CA MET A 1 9.72 -9.16 -7.37
C MET A 1 10.06 -8.32 -8.58
N GLU A 2 9.03 -7.79 -9.24
CA GLU A 2 9.13 -6.95 -10.44
C GLU A 2 8.63 -5.51 -10.18
N TYR A 3 7.82 -5.30 -9.13
CA TYR A 3 7.18 -4.03 -8.85
C TYR A 3 7.51 -3.55 -7.43
N LEU A 4 7.98 -2.31 -7.30
CA LEU A 4 8.12 -1.63 -6.01
C LEU A 4 6.93 -0.67 -5.83
N LEU A 5 6.19 -0.83 -4.73
CA LEU A 5 5.01 -0.03 -4.45
C LEU A 5 5.40 1.30 -3.79
N ASP A 6 4.81 2.38 -4.31
CA ASP A 6 4.82 3.69 -3.68
C ASP A 6 3.77 3.77 -2.56
N THR A 7 4.01 4.67 -1.60
CA THR A 7 3.14 4.95 -0.46
C THR A 7 1.70 5.27 -0.90
N ASN A 8 1.51 6.03 -1.99
CA ASN A 8 0.17 6.36 -2.47
C ASN A 8 -0.57 5.12 -2.99
N ILE A 9 0.12 4.19 -3.66
CA ILE A 9 -0.48 2.95 -4.15
C ILE A 9 -0.93 2.09 -2.97
N CYS A 10 -0.11 1.97 -1.92
CA CYS A 10 -0.49 1.29 -0.69
C CYS A 10 -1.70 1.95 -0.01
N ILE A 11 -1.74 3.29 0.10
CA ILE A 11 -2.88 4.02 0.67
C ILE A 11 -4.16 3.75 -0.15
N HIS A 12 -4.08 3.78 -1.47
CA HIS A 12 -5.25 3.53 -2.33
C HIS A 12 -5.70 2.07 -2.30
N TYR A 13 -4.77 1.13 -2.15
CA TYR A 13 -5.07 -0.28 -1.89
C TYR A 13 -5.88 -0.43 -0.59
N PHE A 14 -5.42 0.15 0.53
CA PHE A 14 -6.16 0.10 1.80
C PHE A 14 -7.53 0.78 1.73
N LYS A 15 -7.65 1.86 0.94
CA LYS A 15 -8.93 2.57 0.72
C LYS A 15 -9.87 1.88 -0.27
N GLY A 16 -9.47 0.75 -0.88
CA GLY A 16 -10.29 0.04 -1.86
C GLY A 16 -10.61 0.85 -3.13
N ARG A 17 -9.70 1.75 -3.55
CA ARG A 17 -9.91 2.63 -4.71
C ARG A 17 -9.17 2.13 -5.95
N PHE A 18 -9.63 2.56 -7.12
CA PHE A 18 -8.96 2.38 -8.42
C PHE A 18 -8.70 0.93 -8.86
N GLY A 19 -9.39 -0.05 -8.27
CA GLY A 19 -9.25 -1.45 -8.66
C GLY A 19 -7.86 -2.06 -8.38
N ILE A 20 -7.13 -1.49 -7.39
CA ILE A 20 -5.74 -1.91 -7.10
C ILE A 20 -5.72 -3.31 -6.51
N LYS A 21 -6.70 -3.66 -5.69
CA LYS A 21 -6.78 -4.97 -5.04
C LYS A 21 -6.90 -6.09 -6.09
N GLU A 22 -7.79 -5.93 -7.05
CA GLU A 22 -8.02 -6.87 -8.14
C GLU A 22 -6.78 -7.00 -9.05
N ARG A 23 -6.03 -5.90 -9.22
CA ARG A 23 -4.79 -5.91 -9.99
C ARG A 23 -3.67 -6.65 -9.26
N ILE A 24 -3.53 -6.46 -7.95
CA ILE A 24 -2.54 -7.17 -7.13
C ILE A 24 -2.88 -8.66 -7.05
N GLU A 25 -4.15 -9.01 -6.84
CA GLU A 25 -4.62 -10.41 -6.82
C GLU A 25 -4.36 -11.13 -8.15
N LYS A 26 -4.49 -10.46 -9.29
CA LYS A 26 -4.18 -11.02 -10.61
C LYS A 26 -2.69 -11.24 -10.86
N ILE A 27 -1.83 -10.40 -10.31
CA ILE A 27 -0.38 -10.44 -10.54
C ILE A 27 0.33 -11.33 -9.50
N GLY A 28 -0.24 -11.49 -8.31
CA GLY A 28 0.36 -12.22 -7.19
C GLY A 28 1.21 -11.31 -6.31
N PHE A 29 1.08 -11.46 -4.98
CA PHE A 29 1.78 -10.63 -3.99
C PHE A 29 3.31 -10.78 -4.02
N GLU A 30 3.81 -11.95 -4.43
CA GLU A 30 5.23 -12.28 -4.56
C GLU A 30 5.99 -11.44 -5.61
N ASN A 31 5.24 -10.79 -6.51
CA ASN A 31 5.80 -9.91 -7.53
C ASN A 31 5.94 -8.46 -7.05
N PHE A 32 5.39 -8.13 -5.88
CA PHE A 32 5.46 -6.80 -5.30
C PHE A 32 6.44 -6.73 -4.14
N ALA A 33 7.02 -5.55 -3.98
CA ALA A 33 7.90 -5.17 -2.89
C ALA A 33 7.43 -3.84 -2.31
N VAL A 34 7.74 -3.62 -1.05
CA VAL A 34 7.58 -2.32 -0.37
C VAL A 34 8.92 -1.97 0.24
N SER A 35 9.34 -0.71 0.10
CA SER A 35 10.56 -0.25 0.77
C SER A 35 10.32 -0.03 2.27
N GLU A 36 11.35 -0.21 3.09
CA GLU A 36 11.28 0.14 4.52
C GLU A 36 10.87 1.61 4.74
N ILE A 37 11.25 2.52 3.82
CA ILE A 37 10.86 3.93 3.88
C ILE A 37 9.35 4.09 3.68
N THR A 38 8.78 3.43 2.65
CA THR A 38 7.33 3.40 2.41
C THR A 38 6.57 2.82 3.60
N LEU A 39 7.11 1.78 4.24
CA LEU A 39 6.54 1.22 5.46
C LEU A 39 6.52 2.26 6.60
N ALA A 40 7.62 2.97 6.82
CA ALA A 40 7.70 4.03 7.82
C ALA A 40 6.70 5.17 7.56
N GLU A 41 6.52 5.59 6.30
CA GLU A 41 5.54 6.61 5.93
C GLU A 41 4.10 6.15 6.19
N LEU A 42 3.79 4.89 5.90
CA LEU A 42 2.47 4.31 6.16
C LEU A 42 2.16 4.25 7.66
N ILE A 43 3.12 3.79 8.47
CA ILE A 43 2.97 3.74 9.94
C ILE A 43 2.79 5.15 10.49
N TYR A 44 3.65 6.10 10.11
CA TYR A 44 3.53 7.49 10.55
C TYR A 44 2.18 8.10 10.15
N GLY A 45 1.72 7.85 8.92
CA GLY A 45 0.43 8.31 8.43
C GLY A 45 -0.76 7.74 9.22
N ALA A 46 -0.68 6.46 9.62
CA ALA A 46 -1.70 5.82 10.45
C ALA A 46 -1.74 6.41 11.86
N GLU A 47 -0.59 6.53 12.52
CA GLU A 47 -0.47 7.09 13.89
C GLU A 47 -0.90 8.57 13.97
N LYS A 48 -0.61 9.35 12.92
CA LYS A 48 -0.99 10.77 12.86
C LYS A 48 -2.47 10.97 12.53
N SER A 49 -3.11 9.98 11.93
CA SER A 49 -4.51 10.09 11.49
C SER A 49 -5.41 10.35 12.69
N GLN A 50 -6.27 11.38 12.60
CA GLN A 50 -7.31 11.63 13.61
C GLN A 50 -8.51 10.68 13.47
N GLN A 51 -8.49 9.84 12.43
CA GLN A 51 -9.51 8.83 12.21
C GLN A 51 -9.25 7.67 13.18
N THR A 52 -9.88 7.75 14.35
CA THR A 52 -9.90 6.67 15.34
C THR A 52 -10.90 5.62 14.85
N GLU A 53 -10.53 4.33 14.95
CA GLU A 53 -11.48 3.23 14.73
C GLU A 53 -12.67 3.30 15.71
#